data_AF-A0A9P7BLA5-F1
#
_entry.id   AF-A0A9P7BLA5-F1
#
_cell.length_a   1.000
_cell.length_b   1.000
_cell.length_c   1.000
_cell.angle_alpha   90.00
_cell.angle_beta   90.00
_cell.angle_gamma   90.00
#
_symmetry.space_group_name_H-M   'P 1'
#
loop_
_entity.id
_entity.type
_entity.pdbx_description
1 polymer ?
#
loop_
_entity_poly.entity_id
_entity_poly.type
_entity_poly.pdbx_seq_one_letter_code
_entity_poly.pdbx_strand_id
1 'polypeptide(L)'
;MSGSHTTPVIQQPTSDFAEYLLHERPKSILIAPYDLHSTLRIWLRNFEQQARIHGITNLDTCGVHLPRYLPTIIQQWMPTQPLEIVGQWSLLTKSLLARFGLPEEDNRRLLKDLRQTKKNPRESVKLHAAK
;
A
#
# COMPACT_ATOMS: atom_id res chain seq x y z
N MET A 1 55.53 -17.74 -9.47
CA MET A 1 54.35 -18.59 -9.28
C MET A 1 53.33 -17.78 -8.48
N SER A 2 52.42 -17.09 -9.18
CA SER A 2 51.44 -16.21 -8.55
C SER A 2 50.17 -17.00 -8.25
N GLY A 3 49.87 -17.20 -6.98
CA GLY A 3 48.64 -17.85 -6.53
C GLY A 3 47.46 -16.90 -6.68
N SER A 4 46.51 -17.27 -7.54
CA SER A 4 45.22 -16.60 -7.69
C SER A 4 44.37 -16.84 -6.43
N HIS A 5 44.12 -15.78 -5.66
CA HIS A 5 43.08 -15.79 -4.63
C HIS A 5 41.70 -15.75 -5.30
N THR A 6 41.11 -16.91 -5.54
CA THR A 6 39.69 -17.02 -5.85
C THR A 6 38.92 -16.92 -4.54
N THR A 7 38.37 -15.74 -4.25
CA THR A 7 37.38 -15.57 -3.18
C THR A 7 36.16 -16.43 -3.52
N PRO A 8 35.69 -17.32 -2.62
CA PRO A 8 34.47 -18.07 -2.87
C PRO A 8 33.30 -17.08 -2.85
N VAL A 9 32.58 -17.00 -3.96
CA VAL A 9 31.27 -16.36 -4.01
C VAL A 9 30.36 -17.18 -3.12
N ILE A 10 30.07 -16.66 -1.92
CA ILE A 10 29.05 -17.22 -1.04
C ILE A 10 27.71 -16.98 -1.75
N GLN A 11 27.26 -17.98 -2.51
CA GLN A 11 25.88 -18.07 -2.94
C GLN A 11 25.06 -18.21 -1.66
N GLN A 12 24.40 -17.13 -1.22
CA GLN A 12 23.42 -17.23 -0.13
C GLN A 12 22.33 -18.20 -0.59
N PRO A 13 22.15 -19.35 0.05
CA PRO A 13 20.97 -20.16 -0.19
C PRO A 13 19.82 -19.38 0.45
N THR A 14 19.03 -18.65 -0.35
CA THR A 14 17.69 -18.29 0.08
C THR A 14 16.94 -19.61 0.20
N SER A 15 16.94 -20.17 1.41
CA SER A 15 16.20 -21.38 1.76
C SER A 15 14.80 -21.28 1.17
N ASP A 16 14.33 -22.32 0.47
CA ASP A 16 12.96 -22.38 -0.10
C ASP A 16 11.89 -22.00 0.94
N PHE A 17 12.18 -22.25 2.22
CA PHE A 17 11.36 -21.82 3.34
C PHE A 17 11.30 -20.30 3.53
N ALA A 18 12.40 -19.58 3.35
CA ALA A 18 12.44 -18.13 3.39
C ALA A 18 11.62 -17.52 2.25
N GLU A 19 11.69 -18.10 1.04
CA GLU A 19 10.87 -17.69 -0.10
C GLU A 19 9.38 -17.96 0.15
N TYR A 20 9.05 -19.14 0.69
CA TYR A 20 7.69 -19.46 1.14
C TYR A 20 7.16 -18.43 2.15
N LEU A 21 7.96 -18.05 3.15
CA LEU A 21 7.57 -17.03 4.13
C LEU A 21 7.33 -15.65 3.49
N LEU A 22 8.08 -15.28 2.45
CA LEU A 22 7.86 -14.03 1.72
C LEU A 22 6.50 -14.02 0.99
N HIS A 23 6.02 -15.18 0.54
CA HIS A 23 4.70 -15.31 -0.08
C HIS A 23 3.54 -15.41 0.92
N GLU A 24 3.78 -15.95 2.11
CA GLU A 24 2.72 -16.09 3.13
C GLU A 24 2.49 -14.78 3.91
N ARG A 25 3.53 -13.98 4.19
CA ARG A 25 3.40 -12.75 5.01
C ARG A 25 2.38 -11.74 4.48
N PRO A 26 2.27 -11.45 3.17
CA PRO A 26 1.26 -10.53 2.66
C PRO A 26 -0.18 -11.01 2.91
N LYS A 27 -0.40 -12.30 3.12
CA LYS A 27 -1.72 -12.89 3.40
C LYS A 27 -2.16 -12.72 4.86
N SER A 28 -1.21 -12.43 5.75
CA SER A 28 -1.44 -12.27 7.19
C SER A 28 -1.53 -10.81 7.65
N ILE A 29 -1.56 -9.85 6.71
CA ILE A 29 -1.67 -8.43 7.04
C ILE A 29 -3.05 -8.20 7.69
N LEU A 30 -3.04 -7.74 8.94
CA LEU A 30 -4.26 -7.43 9.67
C LEU A 30 -4.75 -6.03 9.28
N ILE A 31 -5.55 -5.96 8.22
CA ILE A 31 -6.19 -4.74 7.76
C ILE A 31 -7.67 -4.97 7.46
N ALA A 32 -8.50 -3.98 7.76
CA ALA A 32 -9.90 -4.01 7.37
C ALA A 32 -10.01 -4.01 5.83
N PRO A 33 -10.91 -4.82 5.25
CA PRO A 33 -11.20 -4.76 3.82
C PRO A 33 -11.56 -3.34 3.38
N TYR A 34 -11.15 -2.97 2.17
CA TYR A 34 -11.47 -1.66 1.61
C TYR A 34 -12.97 -1.50 1.41
N ASP A 35 -13.52 -0.39 1.89
CA ASP A 35 -14.89 0.04 1.65
C ASP A 35 -14.93 1.06 0.51
N LEU A 36 -15.82 0.86 -0.48
CA LEU A 36 -16.00 1.75 -1.63
C LEU A 36 -16.40 3.17 -1.23
N HIS A 37 -17.00 3.36 -0.05
CA HIS A 37 -17.35 4.68 0.46
C HIS A 37 -16.16 5.45 1.08
N SER A 38 -15.05 4.75 1.30
CA SER A 38 -13.83 5.31 1.88
C SER A 38 -12.81 5.70 0.81
N THR A 39 -11.91 6.63 1.15
CA THR A 39 -10.85 7.07 0.25
C THR A 39 -9.84 5.94 -0.01
N LEU A 40 -9.81 5.42 -1.24
CA LEU A 40 -8.86 4.38 -1.66
C LEU A 40 -7.39 4.79 -1.40
N ARG A 41 -7.07 6.07 -1.55
CA ARG A 41 -5.72 6.61 -1.29
C ARG A 41 -5.31 6.44 0.18
N ILE A 42 -6.19 6.72 1.13
CA ILE A 42 -5.93 6.58 2.56
C ILE A 42 -5.80 5.10 2.89
N TRP A 43 -6.71 4.28 2.36
CA TRP A 43 -6.66 2.84 2.56
C TRP A 43 -5.34 2.22 2.05
N LEU A 44 -4.90 2.58 0.85
CA LEU A 44 -3.61 2.12 0.29
C LEU A 44 -2.42 2.55 1.16
N ARG A 45 -2.43 3.78 1.70
CA ARG A 45 -1.39 4.25 2.63
C ARG A 45 -1.37 3.46 3.93
N ASN A 46 -2.55 3.17 4.48
CA ASN A 46 -2.67 2.35 5.68
C ASN A 46 -2.18 0.92 5.40
N PHE A 47 -2.50 0.36 4.23
CA PHE A 47 -2.00 -0.94 3.79
C PHE A 47 -0.47 -0.95 3.72
N GLU A 48 0.15 0.04 3.08
CA GLU A 48 1.63 0.17 3.02
C GLU A 48 2.25 0.21 4.41
N GLN A 49 1.65 0.97 5.33
CA GLN A 49 2.12 1.06 6.71
C GLN A 49 2.03 -0.29 7.43
N GLN A 50 0.90 -1.00 7.31
CA GLN A 50 0.72 -2.31 7.91
C GLN A 50 1.69 -3.34 7.32
N ALA A 51 1.86 -3.37 5.99
CA ALA A 51 2.81 -4.25 5.33
C ALA A 51 4.24 -4.07 5.87
N ARG A 52 4.66 -2.81 6.10
CA ARG A 52 5.97 -2.50 6.71
C ARG A 52 6.07 -2.97 8.16
N ILE A 53 5.02 -2.82 8.97
CA ILE A 53 4.96 -3.33 10.35
C ILE A 53 5.12 -4.86 10.35
N HIS A 54 4.54 -5.55 9.36
CA HIS A 54 4.69 -6.99 9.14
C HIS A 54 6.05 -7.40 8.52
N GLY A 55 6.99 -6.45 8.37
CA GLY A 55 8.33 -6.73 7.86
C GLY A 55 8.40 -6.98 6.36
N ILE A 56 7.39 -6.58 5.59
CA ILE A 56 7.39 -6.64 4.13
C ILE A 56 8.15 -5.41 3.61
N THR A 57 9.38 -5.64 3.15
CA THR A 57 10.25 -4.59 2.60
C THR A 57 9.95 -4.32 1.13
N ASN A 58 9.66 -5.37 0.36
CA ASN A 58 9.26 -5.27 -1.03
C ASN A 58 7.74 -5.35 -1.15
N LEU A 59 7.09 -4.23 -1.49
CA LEU A 59 5.64 -4.16 -1.67
C LEU A 59 5.16 -4.76 -3.00
N ASP A 60 6.07 -5.02 -3.95
CA ASP A 60 5.71 -5.63 -5.23
C ASP A 60 5.14 -7.04 -5.04
N THR A 61 5.59 -7.76 -4.00
CA THR A 61 5.04 -9.09 -3.63
C THR A 61 3.59 -9.01 -3.11
N CYS A 62 3.13 -7.84 -2.68
CA CYS A 62 1.76 -7.66 -2.21
C CYS A 62 0.76 -7.60 -3.37
N GLY A 63 1.18 -7.26 -4.59
CA GLY A 63 0.27 -7.00 -5.72
C GLY A 63 -0.67 -8.17 -6.03
N VAL A 64 -0.13 -9.40 -5.98
CA VAL A 64 -0.89 -10.64 -6.20
C VAL A 64 -1.87 -10.99 -5.07
N HIS A 65 -1.65 -10.47 -3.86
CA HIS A 65 -2.46 -10.74 -2.68
C HIS A 65 -3.43 -9.61 -2.34
N LEU A 66 -3.21 -8.42 -2.91
CA LEU A 66 -4.04 -7.24 -2.72
C LEU A 66 -5.54 -7.47 -2.99
N PRO A 67 -5.97 -8.22 -4.03
CA PRO A 67 -7.40 -8.43 -4.32
C PRO A 67 -8.19 -8.98 -3.13
N ARG A 68 -7.57 -9.80 -2.27
CA ARG A 68 -8.23 -10.38 -1.08
C ARG A 68 -8.83 -9.34 -0.14
N TYR A 69 -8.25 -8.14 -0.11
CA TYR A 69 -8.66 -7.05 0.78
C TYR A 69 -9.55 -6.02 0.08
N LEU A 70 -9.87 -6.23 -1.20
CA LEU A 70 -10.61 -5.28 -2.03
C LEU A 70 -12.04 -5.78 -2.29
N PRO A 71 -13.01 -4.91 -2.58
CA PRO A 71 -14.35 -5.28 -3.00
C PRO A 71 -14.38 -6.11 -4.28
N THR A 72 -15.43 -6.92 -4.45
CA THR A 72 -15.61 -7.84 -5.59
C THR A 72 -15.42 -7.17 -6.95
N ILE A 73 -15.90 -5.93 -7.12
CA ILE A 73 -15.75 -5.20 -8.40
C ILE A 73 -14.29 -4.94 -8.75
N ILE A 74 -13.45 -4.65 -7.76
CA ILE A 74 -12.01 -4.43 -7.98
C ILE A 74 -11.31 -5.78 -8.14
N GLN A 75 -11.71 -6.80 -7.37
CA GLN A 75 -11.21 -8.17 -7.51
C GLN A 75 -11.39 -8.71 -8.93
N GLN A 76 -12.57 -8.49 -9.54
CA GLN A 76 -12.85 -8.92 -10.91
C GLN A 76 -12.11 -8.10 -11.97
N TRP A 77 -11.77 -6.85 -11.66
CA TRP A 77 -10.99 -6.00 -12.55
C TRP A 77 -9.49 -6.34 -12.52
N MET A 78 -8.94 -6.75 -11.38
CA MET A 78 -7.51 -7.01 -11.22
C MET A 78 -6.90 -7.97 -12.26
N PRO A 79 -7.54 -9.11 -12.63
CA PRO A 79 -7.03 -10.00 -13.67
C PRO A 79 -6.97 -9.40 -15.08
N THR A 80 -7.63 -8.26 -15.33
CA THR A 80 -7.59 -7.58 -16.63
C THR A 80 -6.35 -6.70 -16.80
N GLN A 81 -5.56 -6.50 -15.74
CA GLN A 81 -4.35 -5.69 -15.78
C GLN A 81 -3.15 -6.51 -16.29
N PRO A 82 -2.25 -5.89 -17.07
CA PRO A 82 -0.98 -6.51 -17.44
C PRO A 82 -0.15 -6.92 -16.22
N LEU A 83 0.60 -8.02 -16.35
CA LEU A 83 1.43 -8.55 -15.26
C LEU A 83 2.50 -7.54 -14.81
N GLU A 84 2.97 -6.68 -15.72
CA GLU A 84 3.91 -5.61 -15.41
C GLU A 84 3.32 -4.58 -14.44
N ILE A 85 2.01 -4.33 -14.54
CA ILE A 85 1.30 -3.44 -13.62
C ILE A 85 1.10 -4.13 -12.27
N VAL A 86 0.65 -5.39 -12.27
CA VAL A 86 0.37 -6.14 -11.03
C VAL A 86 1.65 -6.41 -10.23
N GLY A 87 2.76 -6.68 -10.92
CA GLY A 87 4.07 -6.95 -10.33
C GLY A 87 4.83 -5.71 -9.86
N GLN A 88 4.29 -4.50 -10.06
CA GLN A 88 4.92 -3.26 -9.59
C GLN A 88 3.93 -2.47 -8.75
N TRP A 89 4.17 -2.39 -7.44
CA TRP A 89 3.29 -1.73 -6.48
C TRP A 89 2.97 -0.28 -6.88
N SER A 90 3.99 0.44 -7.37
CA SER A 90 3.83 1.83 -7.79
C SER A 90 2.93 2.00 -9.03
N LEU A 91 2.94 1.05 -9.96
CA LEU A 91 2.08 1.08 -11.14
C LEU A 91 0.67 0.59 -10.78
N LEU A 92 0.57 -0.47 -10.00
CA LEU A 92 -0.69 -1.01 -9.52
C LEU A 92 -1.51 0.03 -8.77
N THR A 93 -0.89 0.71 -7.79
CA THR A 93 -1.56 1.76 -7.00
C THR A 93 -1.99 2.94 -7.86
N LYS A 94 -1.17 3.36 -8.84
CA LYS A 94 -1.55 4.40 -9.82
C LYS A 94 -2.75 3.96 -10.67
N SER A 95 -2.75 2.74 -11.19
CA SER A 95 -3.86 2.20 -12.00
C SER A 95 -5.15 2.09 -11.19
N LEU A 96 -5.07 1.58 -9.96
CA LEU A 96 -6.19 1.51 -9.02
C LEU A 96 -6.77 2.89 -8.71
N LEU A 97 -5.92 3.87 -8.41
CA LEU A 97 -6.36 5.24 -8.13
C LEU A 97 -6.94 5.92 -9.37
N ALA A 98 -6.42 5.64 -10.57
CA ALA A 98 -6.96 6.18 -11.80
C ALA A 98 -8.35 5.62 -12.13
N ARG A 99 -8.62 4.35 -11.77
CA ARG A 99 -9.88 3.68 -12.09
C ARG A 99 -10.96 3.81 -11.01
N PHE A 100 -10.56 3.66 -9.75
CA PHE A 100 -11.45 3.59 -8.59
C PHE A 100 -11.18 4.69 -7.56
N GLY A 101 -10.10 5.46 -7.73
CA GLY A 101 -9.88 6.63 -6.89
C GLY A 101 -10.94 7.69 -7.20
N LEU A 102 -11.46 8.31 -6.15
CA LEU A 102 -12.34 9.47 -6.29
C LEU A 102 -11.53 10.64 -6.88
N PRO A 103 -11.93 11.19 -8.03
CA PRO A 103 -11.26 12.35 -8.63
C PRO A 103 -11.64 13.59 -7.81
N GLU A 104 -10.67 14.18 -7.11
CA GLU A 104 -10.76 15.49 -6.43
C GLU A 104 -11.84 15.67 -5.34
N GLU A 105 -12.82 14.79 -5.17
CA GLU A 105 -13.86 14.96 -4.15
C GLU A 105 -13.32 14.92 -2.72
N ASP A 106 -12.25 14.16 -2.47
CA ASP A 106 -11.55 14.20 -1.18
C ASP A 106 -10.93 15.57 -0.93
N ASN A 107 -10.32 16.20 -1.94
CA ASN A 107 -9.80 17.56 -1.81
C ASN A 107 -10.93 18.58 -1.66
N ARG A 108 -12.07 18.41 -2.35
CA ARG A 108 -13.21 19.33 -2.22
C ARG A 108 -13.92 19.18 -0.88
N ARG A 109 -14.10 17.96 -0.37
CA ARG A 109 -14.63 17.70 0.98
C ARG A 109 -13.67 18.20 2.04
N LEU A 110 -12.38 17.88 1.94
CA LEU A 110 -11.35 18.40 2.84
C LEU A 110 -11.29 19.94 2.81
N LEU A 111 -11.34 20.57 1.63
CA LEU A 111 -11.40 22.04 1.52
C LEU A 111 -12.70 22.61 2.07
N LYS A 112 -13.82 21.93 1.92
CA LYS A 112 -15.11 22.33 2.49
C LYS A 112 -15.07 22.23 4.01
N ASP A 113 -14.53 21.14 4.55
CA ASP A 113 -14.39 20.90 5.98
C ASP A 113 -13.40 21.91 6.58
N LEU A 114 -12.21 22.10 5.99
CA LEU A 114 -11.24 23.12 6.39
C LEU A 114 -11.82 24.55 6.36
N ARG A 115 -12.68 24.87 5.38
CA ARG A 115 -13.39 26.16 5.34
C ARG A 115 -14.42 26.30 6.46
N GLN A 116 -15.00 25.18 6.91
CA GLN A 116 -15.95 25.13 8.02
C GLN A 116 -15.24 25.10 9.39
N THR A 117 -13.99 24.67 9.45
CA THR A 117 -13.11 24.74 10.63
C THR A 117 -12.63 26.17 10.85
N LYS A 118 -13.54 27.12 11.07
CA LYS A 118 -13.18 28.46 11.55
C LYS A 118 -12.88 28.40 13.04
N LYS A 119 -11.71 28.92 13.43
CA LYS A 119 -11.31 29.04 14.83
C LYS A 119 -12.35 29.82 15.61
N ASN A 120 -12.91 29.21 16.65
CA ASN A 120 -13.81 29.92 17.54
C ASN A 120 -13.05 31.00 18.32
N PRO A 121 -13.63 32.19 18.58
CA PRO A 121 -12.92 33.29 19.25
C PRO A 121 -12.36 32.94 20.64
N ARG A 122 -12.96 31.93 21.30
CA ARG A 122 -12.59 31.44 22.63
C ARG A 122 -11.72 30.17 22.60
N GLU A 123 -11.41 29.64 21.42
CA GLU A 123 -10.60 28.43 21.27
C GLU A 123 -9.11 28.77 21.22
N SER A 124 -8.27 28.03 21.96
CA SER A 124 -6.83 28.22 21.92
C SER A 124 -6.26 27.74 20.58
N VAL A 125 -5.20 28.38 20.09
CA VAL A 125 -4.56 28.00 18.81
C VAL A 125 -4.08 26.55 18.84
N LYS A 126 -3.58 26.07 20.00
CA LYS A 126 -3.16 24.68 20.18
C LYS A 126 -4.31 23.68 20.04
N LEU A 127 -5.49 24.00 20.58
CA LEU A 127 -6.67 23.15 20.48
C LEU A 127 -7.26 23.15 19.07
N HIS A 128 -7.22 24.30 18.40
CA HIS A 128 -7.71 24.44 17.03
C HIS A 128 -6.83 23.71 16.00
N ALA A 129 -5.50 23.75 16.17
CA ALA A 129 -4.55 23.11 15.25
C ALA A 129 -4.46 21.58 15.38
N ALA A 130 -5.07 21.00 16.43
CA ALA A 130 -5.07 19.55 16.69
C ALA A 130 -6.37 18.85 16.23
N LYS A 131 -7.32 19.60 15.63
CA LYS A 131 -8.53 19.08 14.99
C LYS A 131 -8.30 18.87 13.51
#